data_AF-A0A9R0U0J2-F1
#
_entry.id   AF-A0A9R0U0J2-F1
#
_cell.length_a   1.000
_cell.length_b   1.000
_cell.length_c   1.000
_cell.angle_alpha   90.00
_cell.angle_beta   90.00
_cell.angle_gamma   90.00
#
_symmetry.space_group_name_H-M   'P 1'
#
loop_
_entity.id
_entity.type
_entity.pdbx_description
1 polymer ?
#
loop_
_entity_poly.entity_id
_entity_poly.type
_entity_poly.pdbx_seq_one_letter_code
_entity_poly.pdbx_strand_id
1 'polypeptide(L)'
;MGTYLLIFAGCAAVAVNQRTAGTVTFPGVCITWGLAVMVMVYSVGHISGAHLNPAVTLAFATCGRFPWIQVPAYAAAQVTGSTAASLTLRLLFGSEPEHFFGTVPSGSDVQSLVLEFIITFYLMFVISGVATDNRAIGELAGLAVGATVLLNVLFAGPYQEHP
;
A
#
# COMPACT_ATOMS: atom_id res chain seq x y z
N MET A 1 11.10 -1.73 7.86
CA MET A 1 11.70 -1.61 6.51
C MET A 1 10.70 -1.81 5.39
N GLY A 2 9.93 -2.90 5.34
CA GLY A 2 8.97 -3.12 4.24
C GLY A 2 8.00 -1.96 4.00
N THR A 3 7.27 -1.51 5.04
CA THR A 3 6.34 -0.37 4.92
C THR A 3 7.06 0.93 4.56
N TYR A 4 8.27 1.14 5.08
CA TYR A 4 9.08 2.31 4.70
C TYR A 4 9.35 2.33 3.20
N LEU A 5 9.85 1.22 2.63
CA LEU A 5 10.19 1.13 1.22
C LEU A 5 8.96 1.23 0.31
N LEU A 6 7.84 0.64 0.73
CA LEU A 6 6.55 0.75 0.05
C LEU A 6 6.10 2.21 -0.05
N ILE A 7 6.00 2.90 1.09
CA ILE A 7 5.55 4.29 1.15
C ILE A 7 6.53 5.21 0.43
N PHE A 8 7.83 5.00 0.60
CA PHE A 8 8.85 5.77 -0.09
C PHE A 8 8.69 5.66 -1.61
N ALA A 9 8.55 4.45 -2.16
CA ALA A 9 8.45 4.25 -3.60
C ALA A 9 7.16 4.85 -4.19
N GLY A 10 6.00 4.56 -3.59
CA GLY A 10 4.72 5.04 -4.09
C GLY A 10 4.61 6.57 -4.05
N CYS A 11 4.96 7.17 -2.92
CA CYS A 11 4.89 8.62 -2.75
C CYS A 11 6.02 9.34 -3.51
N ALA A 12 7.20 8.73 -3.69
CA ALA A 12 8.23 9.26 -4.59
C ALA A 12 7.74 9.33 -6.05
N ALA A 13 7.00 8.32 -6.53
CA ALA A 13 6.43 8.35 -7.88
C ALA A 13 5.48 9.55 -8.07
N VAL A 14 4.64 9.86 -7.08
CA VAL A 14 3.77 11.04 -7.08
C VAL A 14 4.61 12.33 -7.09
N ALA A 15 5.59 12.45 -6.19
CA ALA A 15 6.45 13.62 -6.11
C ALA A 15 7.25 13.86 -7.40
N VAL A 16 7.79 12.80 -8.00
CA VAL A 16 8.48 12.86 -9.30
C VAL A 16 7.52 13.28 -10.39
N ASN A 17 6.31 12.71 -10.43
CA ASN A 17 5.30 13.08 -11.43
C ASN A 17 4.97 14.58 -11.40
N GLN A 18 4.81 15.15 -10.20
CA GLN A 18 4.57 16.59 -10.03
C GLN A 18 5.80 17.42 -10.47
N ARG A 19 7.01 17.02 -10.06
CA ARG A 19 8.27 17.71 -10.38
C ARG A 19 8.60 17.73 -11.87
N THR A 20 8.23 16.68 -12.60
CA THR A 20 8.55 16.54 -14.02
C THR A 20 7.38 16.89 -14.94
N ALA A 21 6.37 17.61 -14.43
CA ALA A 21 5.19 18.02 -15.18
C ALA A 21 4.47 16.84 -15.87
N GLY A 22 4.32 15.72 -15.16
CA GLY A 22 3.47 14.60 -15.58
C GLY A 22 4.18 13.47 -16.33
N THR A 23 5.52 13.40 -16.34
CA THR A 23 6.25 12.36 -17.10
C THR A 23 5.92 10.94 -16.66
N VAL A 24 5.68 10.72 -15.37
CA VAL A 24 5.36 9.38 -14.83
C VAL A 24 3.93 8.97 -15.21
N THR A 25 3.02 9.95 -15.31
CA THR A 25 1.57 9.80 -15.53
C THR A 25 0.87 9.00 -14.42
N PHE A 26 -0.47 9.10 -14.36
CA PHE A 26 -1.26 8.36 -13.38
C PHE A 26 -1.07 6.82 -13.47
N PRO A 27 -1.06 6.20 -14.67
CA PRO A 27 -0.72 4.78 -14.80
C PRO A 27 0.67 4.41 -14.26
N GLY A 28 1.67 5.26 -14.42
CA GLY A 28 3.02 5.01 -13.87
C GLY A 28 3.07 5.04 -12.35
N VAL A 29 2.29 5.91 -11.72
CA VAL A 29 2.09 5.92 -10.25
C VAL A 29 1.43 4.62 -9.80
N CYS A 30 0.36 4.18 -10.46
CA CYS A 30 -0.34 2.92 -10.15
C CYS A 30 0.60 1.71 -10.25
N ILE A 31 1.39 1.64 -11.34
CA ILE A 31 2.38 0.58 -11.54
C ILE A 31 3.43 0.59 -10.43
N THR A 32 3.91 1.77 -10.02
CA THR A 32 4.92 1.89 -8.96
C THR A 32 4.41 1.34 -7.63
N TRP A 33 3.18 1.68 -7.23
CA TRP A 33 2.55 1.13 -6.02
C TRP A 33 2.45 -0.40 -6.06
N GLY A 34 1.93 -0.96 -7.16
CA GLY A 34 1.79 -2.41 -7.28
C GLY A 34 3.12 -3.15 -7.31
N LEU A 35 4.10 -2.65 -8.05
CA LEU A 35 5.44 -3.24 -8.10
C LEU A 35 6.15 -3.14 -6.75
N ALA A 36 6.03 -2.01 -6.03
CA ALA A 36 6.61 -1.87 -4.70
C ALA A 36 6.06 -2.92 -3.73
N VAL A 37 4.74 -3.15 -3.73
CA VAL A 37 4.11 -4.21 -2.94
C VAL A 37 4.63 -5.58 -3.36
N MET A 38 4.63 -5.89 -4.66
CA MET A 38 5.12 -7.17 -5.17
C MET A 38 6.56 -7.46 -4.72
N VAL A 39 7.46 -6.50 -4.90
CA VAL A 39 8.88 -6.63 -4.51
C VAL A 39 9.00 -6.85 -3.00
N MET A 40 8.23 -6.11 -2.18
CA MET A 40 8.26 -6.28 -0.73
C MET A 40 7.70 -7.63 -0.28
N VAL A 41 6.60 -8.10 -0.89
CA VAL A 41 6.04 -9.43 -0.57
C VAL A 41 7.05 -10.53 -0.89
N TYR A 42 7.72 -10.50 -2.04
CA TYR A 42 8.75 -11.49 -2.35
C TYR A 42 10.01 -11.37 -1.48
N SER A 43 10.39 -10.15 -1.11
CA SER A 43 11.62 -9.91 -0.35
C SER A 43 11.49 -10.25 1.14
N VAL A 44 10.38 -9.86 1.78
CA VAL A 44 10.23 -10.00 3.24
C VAL A 44 9.05 -10.87 3.65
N GLY A 45 8.30 -11.44 2.70
CA GLY A 45 7.16 -12.34 2.96
C GLY A 45 7.54 -13.56 3.79
N HIS A 46 8.67 -14.19 3.47
CA HIS A 46 9.18 -15.35 4.21
C HIS A 46 9.69 -15.02 5.63
N ILE A 47 10.02 -13.75 5.89
CA ILE A 47 10.55 -13.29 7.20
C ILE A 47 9.40 -12.92 8.13
N SER A 48 8.45 -12.13 7.62
CA SER A 48 7.45 -11.46 8.48
C SER A 48 6.00 -11.69 8.02
N GLY A 49 5.76 -12.36 6.90
CA GLY A 49 4.46 -12.43 6.25
C GLY A 49 4.11 -11.21 5.39
N ALA A 50 4.99 -10.21 5.33
CA ALA A 50 4.83 -8.98 4.53
C ALA A 50 3.42 -8.36 4.60
N HIS A 51 2.88 -8.15 5.81
CA HIS A 51 1.57 -7.50 5.93
C HIS A 51 1.61 -6.05 5.42
N LEU A 52 2.71 -5.35 5.69
CA LEU A 52 3.03 -3.97 5.26
C LEU A 52 2.00 -2.88 5.62
N ASN A 53 0.86 -3.25 6.18
CA ASN A 53 -0.30 -2.44 6.47
C ASN A 53 -0.99 -2.92 7.77
N PRO A 54 -1.37 -2.00 8.69
CA PRO A 54 -2.08 -2.35 9.92
C PRO A 54 -3.43 -3.04 9.69
N ALA A 55 -4.20 -2.65 8.67
CA ALA A 55 -5.49 -3.28 8.33
C ALA A 55 -5.31 -4.74 7.90
N VAL A 56 -4.27 -5.03 7.10
CA VAL A 56 -3.91 -6.41 6.71
C VAL A 56 -3.50 -7.22 7.94
N THR A 57 -2.69 -6.62 8.82
CA THR A 57 -2.26 -7.27 10.07
C THR A 57 -3.44 -7.63 10.97
N LEU A 58 -4.37 -6.69 11.12
CA LEU A 58 -5.59 -6.89 11.90
C LEU A 58 -6.48 -7.97 11.27
N ALA A 59 -6.67 -7.93 9.95
CA ALA A 59 -7.46 -8.93 9.24
C ALA A 59 -6.87 -10.34 9.41
N PHE A 60 -5.56 -10.50 9.28
CA PHE A 60 -4.89 -11.78 9.53
C PHE A 60 -5.09 -12.26 10.97
N ALA A 61 -5.04 -11.36 11.96
CA ALA A 61 -5.31 -11.71 13.35
C ALA A 61 -6.76 -12.16 13.56
N THR A 62 -7.74 -11.47 12.95
CA THR A 62 -9.16 -11.87 13.02
C THR A 62 -9.45 -13.21 12.36
N CYS A 63 -8.68 -13.57 11.32
CA CYS A 63 -8.77 -14.87 10.67
C CYS A 63 -7.96 -15.97 11.37
N GLY A 64 -7.36 -15.70 12.55
CA GLY A 64 -6.54 -16.65 13.29
C GLY A 64 -5.20 -16.99 12.62
N ARG A 65 -4.76 -16.17 11.67
CA ARG A 65 -3.53 -16.35 10.88
C ARG A 65 -2.33 -15.56 11.41
N PHE A 66 -2.57 -14.68 12.39
CA PHE A 66 -1.51 -13.91 13.04
C PHE A 66 -1.78 -13.76 14.55
N PRO A 67 -0.77 -13.89 15.42
CA PRO A 67 -0.98 -13.80 16.86
C PRO A 67 -1.42 -12.39 17.29
N TRP A 68 -2.57 -12.29 17.96
CA TRP A 68 -3.11 -11.02 18.47
C TRP A 68 -2.12 -10.22 19.31
N ILE A 69 -1.30 -10.90 20.12
CA ILE A 69 -0.29 -10.25 20.97
C ILE A 69 0.81 -9.53 20.17
N GLN A 70 1.04 -9.94 18.91
CA GLN A 70 2.04 -9.31 18.05
C GLN A 70 1.47 -8.12 17.27
N VAL A 71 0.14 -8.01 17.14
CA VAL A 71 -0.53 -6.95 16.33
C VAL A 71 -0.08 -5.54 16.72
N PRO A 72 -0.02 -5.14 18.01
CA PRO A 72 0.35 -3.77 18.36
C PRO A 72 1.78 -3.42 17.95
N ALA A 73 2.74 -4.32 18.19
CA ALA A 73 4.13 -4.11 17.82
C ALA A 73 4.31 -4.06 16.29
N TYR A 74 3.58 -4.91 15.58
CA TYR A 74 3.63 -4.98 14.12
C TYR A 74 3.02 -3.72 13.48
N ALA A 75 1.88 -3.24 13.99
CA ALA A 75 1.26 -1.98 13.58
C ALA A 75 2.16 -0.78 13.90
N ALA A 76 2.78 -0.74 15.09
CA ALA A 76 3.72 0.31 15.46
C ALA A 76 4.92 0.36 14.51
N ALA A 77 5.47 -0.79 14.11
CA ALA A 77 6.55 -0.86 13.14
C ALA A 77 6.14 -0.35 11.75
N GLN A 78 4.90 -0.64 11.31
CA GLN A 78 4.35 -0.15 10.06
C GLN A 78 4.16 1.37 10.08
N VAL A 79 3.51 1.90 11.13
CA VAL A 79 3.29 3.35 11.30
C VAL A 79 4.60 4.12 11.42
N THR A 80 5.58 3.59 12.15
CA THR A 80 6.91 4.22 12.26
C THR A 80 7.62 4.19 10.91
N GLY A 81 7.52 3.07 10.18
CA GLY A 81 8.10 2.93 8.85
C GLY A 81 7.50 3.90 7.82
N SER A 82 6.17 4.02 7.76
CA SER A 82 5.51 4.98 6.86
C SER A 82 5.86 6.42 7.22
N THR A 83 5.84 6.76 8.51
CA THR A 83 6.20 8.12 8.99
C THR A 83 7.63 8.48 8.62
N ALA A 84 8.59 7.56 8.80
CA ALA A 84 9.98 7.78 8.42
C ALA A 84 10.16 7.96 6.90
N ALA A 85 9.40 7.22 6.08
CA ALA A 85 9.42 7.37 4.64
C ALA A 85 8.89 8.75 4.21
N SER A 86 7.75 9.18 4.75
CA SER A 86 7.19 10.50 4.49
C SER A 86 8.14 11.63 4.92
N LEU A 87 8.82 11.48 6.07
CA LEU A 87 9.83 12.44 6.50
C LEU A 87 11.02 12.49 5.54
N THR A 88 11.50 11.34 5.08
CA THR A 88 12.59 11.25 4.11
C THR A 88 12.21 11.93 2.79
N LEU A 89 11.01 11.68 2.29
CA LEU A 89 10.50 12.34 1.08
C LEU A 89 10.39 13.85 1.25
N ARG A 90 9.91 14.32 2.41
CA ARG A 90 9.86 15.75 2.73
C ARG A 90 11.25 16.40 2.71
N LEU A 91 12.28 15.69 3.18
CA LEU A 91 13.66 16.20 3.15
C LEU A 91 14.25 16.22 1.74
N LEU A 92 13.92 15.22 0.90
CA LEU A 92 14.44 15.11 -0.46
C LEU A 92 13.72 16.03 -1.47
N PHE A 93 12.40 16.15 -1.35
CA PHE A 93 11.53 16.85 -2.30
C PHE A 93 10.98 18.18 -1.75
N GLY A 94 11.35 18.59 -0.54
CA GLY A 94 10.91 19.86 0.05
C GLY A 94 9.56 19.79 0.76
N SER A 95 9.21 20.87 1.48
CA SER A 95 8.08 20.91 2.42
C SER A 95 6.85 21.65 1.91
N GLU A 96 6.62 21.70 0.60
CA GLU A 96 5.44 22.36 0.06
C GLU A 96 4.16 21.71 0.61
N PRO A 97 3.11 22.49 0.94
CA PRO A 97 1.87 21.97 1.52
C PRO A 97 1.16 20.90 0.68
N GLU A 98 1.43 20.89 -0.62
CA GLU A 98 0.91 19.92 -1.59
C GLU A 98 1.56 18.53 -1.48
N HIS A 99 2.63 18.39 -0.71
CA HIS A 99 3.31 17.11 -0.45
C HIS A 99 2.69 16.35 0.74
N PHE A 100 1.37 16.37 0.88
CA PHE A 100 0.70 15.42 1.76
C PHE A 100 0.70 14.05 1.08
N PHE A 101 1.51 13.13 1.58
CA PHE A 101 1.72 11.81 1.00
C PHE A 101 0.66 10.77 1.38
N GLY A 102 -0.48 11.21 1.93
CA GLY A 102 -1.63 10.38 2.24
C GLY A 102 -2.79 10.63 1.28
N THR A 103 -3.80 9.77 1.32
CA THR A 103 -5.04 9.94 0.55
C THR A 103 -5.88 11.07 1.15
N VAL A 104 -6.49 11.88 0.28
CA VAL A 104 -7.40 12.97 0.64
C VAL A 104 -8.69 12.77 -0.15
N PRO A 105 -9.86 12.74 0.49
CA PRO A 105 -11.14 12.66 -0.22
C PRO A 105 -11.26 13.73 -1.30
N SER A 106 -11.36 13.34 -2.58
CA SER A 106 -11.63 14.29 -3.68
C SER A 106 -13.14 14.42 -3.96
N GLY A 107 -13.94 13.46 -3.49
CA GLY A 107 -15.40 13.46 -3.50
C GLY A 107 -16.02 13.61 -2.10
N SER A 108 -17.22 13.05 -1.90
CA SER A 108 -17.82 13.03 -0.56
C SER A 108 -17.10 12.06 0.39
N ASP A 109 -17.08 12.36 1.68
CA ASP A 109 -16.51 11.47 2.71
C ASP A 109 -17.12 10.06 2.65
N VAL A 110 -18.43 9.98 2.41
CA VAL A 110 -19.16 8.71 2.27
C VAL A 110 -18.69 7.93 1.05
N GLN A 111 -18.53 8.60 -0.10
CA GLN A 111 -18.01 7.96 -1.32
C GLN A 111 -16.59 7.43 -1.11
N SER A 112 -15.72 8.24 -0.51
CA SER A 112 -14.33 7.85 -0.24
C SER A 112 -14.26 6.67 0.72
N LEU A 113 -15.08 6.67 1.77
CA LEU A 113 -15.20 5.56 2.73
C LEU A 113 -15.70 4.27 2.08
N VAL A 114 -16.72 4.36 1.22
CA VAL A 114 -17.27 3.20 0.50
C VAL A 114 -16.22 2.63 -0.46
N LEU A 115 -15.50 3.49 -1.19
CA LEU A 115 -14.40 3.05 -2.04
C LEU A 115 -13.29 2.38 -1.23
N GLU A 116 -12.88 2.98 -0.11
CA GLU A 116 -11.84 2.43 0.78
C GLU A 116 -12.21 1.04 1.29
N PHE A 117 -13.48 0.86 1.67
CA PHE A 117 -14.01 -0.44 2.08
C PHE A 117 -13.95 -1.46 0.94
N ILE A 118 -14.39 -1.09 -0.27
CA ILE A 118 -14.40 -1.98 -1.44
C ILE A 118 -12.99 -2.40 -1.83
N ILE A 119 -12.04 -1.46 -1.92
CA ILE A 119 -10.66 -1.77 -2.32
C ILE A 119 -9.92 -2.56 -1.25
N THR A 120 -10.18 -2.30 0.03
CA THR A 120 -9.61 -3.07 1.14
C THR A 120 -10.19 -4.48 1.16
N PHE A 121 -11.49 -4.64 0.94
CA PHE A 121 -12.11 -5.96 0.80
C PHE A 121 -11.51 -6.72 -0.39
N TYR A 122 -11.35 -6.07 -1.54
CA TYR A 122 -10.77 -6.70 -2.72
C TYR A 122 -9.32 -7.16 -2.48
N LEU A 123 -8.51 -6.30 -1.85
CA LEU A 123 -7.14 -6.63 -1.43
C LEU A 123 -7.14 -7.83 -0.47
N MET A 124 -7.96 -7.81 0.57
CA MET A 124 -8.01 -8.88 1.56
C MET A 124 -8.55 -10.20 1.00
N PHE A 125 -9.49 -10.14 0.07
CA PHE A 125 -10.01 -11.31 -0.63
C PHE A 125 -8.90 -11.98 -1.44
N VAL A 126 -8.13 -11.21 -2.22
CA VAL A 126 -7.01 -11.74 -3.01
C VAL A 126 -5.91 -12.29 -2.10
N ILE A 127 -5.49 -11.53 -1.08
CA ILE A 127 -4.47 -11.98 -0.12
C ILE A 127 -4.90 -13.30 0.54
N SER A 128 -6.16 -13.39 0.98
CA SER A 128 -6.66 -14.62 1.60
C SER A 128 -6.67 -15.78 0.59
N GLY A 129 -7.12 -15.56 -0.64
CA GLY A 129 -7.11 -16.58 -1.69
C GLY A 129 -5.71 -17.14 -1.95
N VAL A 130 -4.70 -16.27 -2.09
CA VAL A 130 -3.32 -16.70 -2.37
C VAL A 130 -2.58 -17.22 -1.14
N ALA A 131 -2.97 -16.82 0.07
CA ALA A 131 -2.35 -17.26 1.32
C ALA A 131 -2.98 -18.52 1.94
N THR A 132 -4.19 -18.90 1.53
CA THR A 132 -4.94 -20.02 2.13
C THR A 132 -4.82 -21.34 1.38
N ASP A 133 -4.53 -21.30 0.08
CA ASP A 133 -4.64 -22.47 -0.78
C ASP A 133 -3.26 -23.05 -1.14
N ASN A 134 -3.00 -24.30 -0.75
CA ASN A 134 -1.79 -25.05 -1.14
C ASN A 134 -1.75 -25.39 -2.65
N ARG A 135 -2.84 -25.15 -3.39
CA ARG A 135 -2.93 -25.22 -4.86
C ARG A 135 -2.73 -23.86 -5.52
N ALA A 136 -2.90 -22.77 -4.79
CA ALA A 136 -2.56 -21.44 -5.29
C ALA A 136 -1.05 -21.33 -5.44
N ILE A 137 -0.64 -20.65 -6.51
CA ILE A 137 0.75 -20.55 -6.91
C ILE A 137 1.45 -19.67 -5.88
N GLY A 138 2.00 -20.27 -4.81
CA GLY A 138 2.68 -19.54 -3.73
C GLY A 138 3.82 -18.66 -4.26
N GLU A 139 4.45 -19.09 -5.36
CA GLU A 139 5.46 -18.31 -6.10
C GLU A 139 4.90 -17.06 -6.78
N LEU A 140 3.60 -17.00 -7.10
CA LEU A 140 2.93 -15.83 -7.70
C LEU A 140 2.13 -15.01 -6.70
N ALA A 141 2.14 -15.36 -5.40
CA ALA A 141 1.38 -14.63 -4.39
C ALA A 141 1.78 -13.14 -4.35
N GLY A 142 3.08 -12.82 -4.45
CA GLY A 142 3.54 -11.43 -4.52
C GLY A 142 3.04 -10.69 -5.76
N LEU A 143 3.00 -11.35 -6.91
CA LEU A 143 2.48 -10.79 -8.16
C LEU A 143 0.98 -10.49 -8.04
N ALA A 144 0.21 -11.44 -7.51
CA ALA A 144 -1.23 -11.27 -7.33
C ALA A 144 -1.53 -10.10 -6.39
N VAL A 145 -0.88 -10.04 -5.22
CA VAL A 145 -1.09 -8.97 -4.23
C VAL A 145 -0.66 -7.61 -4.80
N GLY A 146 0.49 -7.54 -5.46
CA GLY A 146 0.95 -6.31 -6.11
C GLY A 146 0.03 -5.84 -7.24
N ALA A 147 -0.45 -6.76 -8.09
CA ALA A 147 -1.40 -6.45 -9.16
C ALA A 147 -2.73 -5.94 -8.59
N THR A 148 -3.22 -6.49 -7.48
CA THR A 148 -4.42 -5.98 -6.81
C THR A 148 -4.23 -4.56 -6.29
N VAL A 149 -3.07 -4.25 -5.70
CA VAL A 149 -2.78 -2.87 -5.27
C VAL A 149 -2.72 -1.92 -6.47
N LEU A 150 -2.08 -2.30 -7.57
CA LEU A 150 -2.09 -1.52 -8.81
C LEU A 150 -3.52 -1.24 -9.27
N LEU A 151 -4.35 -2.27 -9.36
CA LEU A 151 -5.74 -2.14 -9.81
C LEU A 151 -6.52 -1.21 -8.89
N ASN A 152 -6.42 -1.40 -7.57
CA ASN A 152 -7.09 -0.58 -6.57
C ASN A 152 -6.74 0.91 -6.75
N VAL A 153 -5.45 1.23 -6.89
CA VAL A 153 -5.02 2.62 -7.13
C VAL A 153 -5.57 3.12 -8.48
N LEU A 154 -5.53 2.30 -9.52
CA LEU A 154 -5.96 2.69 -10.87
C LEU A 154 -7.43 3.12 -10.96
N PHE A 155 -8.34 2.45 -10.26
CA PHE A 155 -9.77 2.79 -10.32
C PHE A 155 -10.27 3.64 -9.14
N ALA A 156 -9.63 3.57 -7.96
CA ALA A 156 -10.05 4.35 -6.79
C ALA A 156 -9.26 5.65 -6.61
N GLY A 157 -8.02 5.70 -7.10
CA GLY A 157 -7.11 6.85 -6.97
C GLY A 157 -7.73 8.20 -7.38
N PRO A 158 -8.44 8.33 -8.52
CA PRO A 158 -9.03 9.61 -8.92
C PRO A 158 -10.07 10.17 -7.94
N TYR A 159 -10.61 9.33 -7.06
CA TYR A 159 -11.63 9.68 -6.06
C TYR A 159 -11.05 9.84 -4.64
N GLN A 160 -9.76 9.55 -4.45
CA GLN A 160 -9.10 9.46 -3.14
C GLN A 160 -7.73 10.16 -3.08
N GLU A 161 -7.20 10.60 -4.23
CA GLU A 161 -5.96 11.35 -4.36
C GLU A 161 -6.26 12.71 -5.03
N HIS A 162 -5.67 13.78 -4.52
CA HIS A 162 -5.73 15.08 -5.19
C HIS A 162 -5.00 14.99 -6.55
N PRO A 163 -5.53 15.63 -7.61
CA PRO A 163 -4.88 15.70 -8.93
C PRO A 163 -3.51 16.37 -8.87
#